data_AF-A0A7S0EAS4-F1
#
_entry.id   AF-A0A7S0EAS4-F1
#
_cell.length_a   1.000
_cell.length_b   1.000
_cell.length_c   1.000
_cell.angle_alpha   90.00
_cell.angle_beta   90.00
_cell.angle_gamma   90.00
#
_symmetry.space_group_name_H-M   'P 1'
#
loop_
_entity.id
_entity.type
_entity.pdbx_description
1 polymer ?
#
loop_
_entity_poly.entity_id
_entity_poly.type
_entity_poly.pdbx_seq_one_letter_code
_entity_poly.pdbx_strand_id
1 'polypeptide(L)'
;SFVPQGGPFPPHCVQGTIGARFMPQIAASLARALSQGGAERVRIAFKAFHEDVDSFGGFPYQDGGEGRITKCGAGASDTSASATVAMGCVKAPWTGAVCLKQSAILAAIDAGDDVDMDAPPDALAAHPDQKDRGLESLQDAVRAKKRLFVCGLALDFCVLDTCINAVALGFESVHIVLDAARAAHIPGFGQFGTGFLSDPKEVFSKLKAAGVIVTNTASATANFAVKSIREVATENKLAFPASLGPLNVAPAKRVTVQMEQEGRTYRVELTGPLTLLTKFGFKNEGRCSPKSPIPARWPGAPEGVASICWAYPMEGMAALERRSRLAFLSVTSSVELCFAAYGGYLFLNGRGEVLGVQALVAGEGYDDQLNFAAPQTWRREFTDKLSSAGRFQPVTLPMLLRAGAKEFCWINPGEEIVAGTERWTPSEHGAFLYMMGDDHPHVYYPMVDPRLHDPKPPASKHASAASENDMTVKPAFAPSTNVYYRDKKAAMESALSEAVHAAISVKAPQPVNFMGNKLLEIADRSK
;
A
#
# COMPACT_ATOMS: atom_id res chain seq x y z
N SER A 1 3.38 -30.38 10.30
CA SER A 1 3.41 -29.34 9.24
C SER A 1 4.80 -28.79 8.91
N PHE A 2 5.76 -28.68 9.85
CA PHE A 2 7.05 -28.03 9.56
C PHE A 2 8.23 -29.00 9.31
N VAL A 3 9.27 -28.51 8.63
CA VAL A 3 10.49 -29.26 8.24
C VAL A 3 11.11 -30.02 9.41
N PRO A 4 11.27 -29.45 10.62
CA PRO A 4 11.83 -30.20 11.75
C PRO A 4 10.94 -31.36 12.24
N GLN A 5 9.66 -31.38 11.88
CA GLN A 5 8.70 -32.44 12.22
C GLN A 5 8.23 -33.22 10.97
N GLY A 6 9.03 -33.22 9.89
CA GLY A 6 8.76 -34.00 8.68
C GLY A 6 7.70 -33.41 7.74
N GLY A 7 7.24 -32.17 7.97
CA GLY A 7 6.33 -31.47 7.06
C GLY A 7 7.02 -30.54 6.06
N PRO A 8 6.32 -30.07 5.01
CA PRO A 8 6.94 -29.34 3.90
C PRO A 8 7.22 -27.86 4.19
N PHE A 9 6.70 -27.32 5.31
CA PHE A 9 6.77 -25.89 5.57
C PHE A 9 7.97 -25.49 6.45
N PRO A 10 8.61 -24.33 6.27
CA PRO A 10 9.58 -23.82 7.25
C PRO A 10 8.87 -23.57 8.59
N PRO A 11 9.53 -23.53 9.76
CA PRO A 11 8.88 -23.11 11.01
C PRO A 11 8.25 -21.70 10.85
N HIS A 12 6.92 -21.63 10.95
CA HIS A 12 6.18 -20.37 10.86
C HIS A 12 4.86 -20.50 11.64
N CYS A 13 4.50 -19.48 12.43
CA CYS A 13 3.24 -19.41 13.19
C CYS A 13 2.95 -20.52 14.23
N VAL A 14 3.91 -20.85 15.10
CA VAL A 14 3.66 -21.65 16.32
C VAL A 14 3.45 -20.71 17.52
N GLN A 15 2.31 -20.85 18.20
CA GLN A 15 1.97 -20.08 19.40
C GLN A 15 3.09 -20.20 20.45
N GLY A 16 3.61 -19.06 20.91
CA GLY A 16 4.69 -19.00 21.91
C GLY A 16 6.13 -19.16 21.41
N THR A 17 6.38 -19.23 20.08
CA THR A 17 7.75 -19.26 19.52
C THR A 17 7.97 -18.17 18.45
N ILE A 18 9.23 -17.98 18.03
CA ILE A 18 9.62 -17.00 17.00
C ILE A 18 8.95 -17.39 15.67
N GLY A 19 7.88 -16.67 15.29
CA GLY A 19 7.11 -16.93 14.08
C GLY A 19 5.61 -16.63 14.18
N ALA A 20 5.05 -16.46 15.39
CA ALA A 20 3.69 -15.97 15.62
C ALA A 20 3.64 -14.56 16.24
N ARG A 21 4.80 -13.99 16.59
CA ARG A 21 4.90 -12.66 17.20
C ARG A 21 4.48 -11.57 16.23
N PHE A 22 3.85 -10.53 16.74
CA PHE A 22 3.59 -9.33 15.99
C PHE A 22 4.92 -8.65 15.63
N MET A 23 4.99 -8.09 14.41
CA MET A 23 6.05 -7.13 14.09
C MET A 23 6.01 -5.97 15.10
N PRO A 24 7.16 -5.49 15.63
CA PRO A 24 7.16 -4.48 16.68
C PRO A 24 6.32 -3.23 16.38
N GLN A 25 6.32 -2.77 15.13
CA GLN A 25 5.50 -1.62 14.73
C GLN A 25 3.99 -1.92 14.74
N ILE A 26 3.60 -3.15 14.39
CA ILE A 26 2.21 -3.61 14.46
C ILE A 26 1.79 -3.75 15.92
N ALA A 27 2.62 -4.41 16.75
CA ALA A 27 2.38 -4.54 18.18
C ALA A 27 2.17 -3.17 18.85
N ALA A 28 3.08 -2.22 18.63
CA ALA A 28 2.97 -0.87 19.18
C ALA A 28 1.69 -0.13 18.73
N SER A 29 1.24 -0.37 17.49
CA SER A 29 0.01 0.23 16.97
C SER A 29 -1.24 -0.38 17.59
N LEU A 30 -1.25 -1.70 17.79
CA LEU A 30 -2.35 -2.41 18.46
C LEU A 30 -2.44 -2.03 19.94
N ALA A 31 -1.30 -1.98 20.64
CA ALA A 31 -1.22 -1.54 22.03
C ALA A 31 -1.80 -0.12 22.19
N ARG A 32 -1.39 0.82 21.33
CA ARG A 32 -1.92 2.18 21.32
C ARG A 32 -3.43 2.21 21.07
N ALA A 33 -3.93 1.41 20.13
CA ALA A 33 -5.36 1.34 19.82
C ALA A 33 -6.18 0.79 21.00
N LEU A 34 -5.64 -0.19 21.72
CA LEU A 34 -6.21 -0.73 22.96
C LEU A 34 -6.24 0.33 24.07
N SER A 35 -5.11 0.99 24.36
CA SER A 35 -5.05 2.02 25.41
C SER A 35 -5.98 3.20 25.15
N GLN A 36 -6.25 3.54 23.88
CA GLN A 36 -7.11 4.67 23.51
C GLN A 36 -8.60 4.36 23.41
N GLY A 37 -8.99 3.08 23.30
CA GLY A 37 -10.38 2.74 22.98
C GLY A 37 -10.88 1.42 23.57
N GLY A 38 -10.11 0.80 24.46
CA GLY A 38 -10.48 -0.41 25.18
C GLY A 38 -10.42 -1.68 24.34
N ALA A 39 -10.68 -2.80 25.01
CA ALA A 39 -10.59 -4.16 24.48
C ALA A 39 -11.50 -4.43 23.26
N GLU A 40 -12.56 -3.63 23.07
CA GLU A 40 -13.49 -3.75 21.93
C GLU A 40 -12.88 -3.31 20.58
N ARG A 41 -11.82 -2.49 20.61
CA ARG A 41 -11.17 -2.01 19.37
C ARG A 41 -10.21 -3.01 18.78
N VAL A 42 -9.60 -3.87 19.59
CA VAL A 42 -8.63 -4.87 19.16
C VAL A 42 -9.02 -6.21 19.77
N ARG A 43 -9.37 -7.15 18.89
CA ARG A 43 -9.63 -8.54 19.24
C ARG A 43 -8.50 -9.41 18.73
N ILE A 44 -7.96 -10.26 19.59
CA ILE A 44 -6.99 -11.28 19.20
C ILE A 44 -7.74 -12.60 19.09
N ALA A 45 -7.73 -13.18 17.89
CA ALA A 45 -8.36 -14.46 17.62
C ALA A 45 -7.31 -15.49 17.21
N PHE A 46 -7.50 -16.71 17.67
CA PHE A 46 -6.65 -17.86 17.42
C PHE A 46 -7.41 -18.84 16.53
N LYS A 47 -6.71 -19.64 15.73
CA LYS A 47 -7.31 -20.67 14.85
C LYS A 47 -6.48 -21.96 14.90
N ALA A 48 -6.94 -22.98 14.19
CA ALA A 48 -6.31 -24.31 14.13
C ALA A 48 -6.31 -25.05 15.47
N PHE A 49 -7.48 -25.10 16.12
CA PHE A 49 -7.70 -25.81 17.38
C PHE A 49 -7.94 -27.32 17.20
N HIS A 50 -7.95 -27.82 15.97
CA HIS A 50 -8.15 -29.24 15.67
C HIS A 50 -6.87 -29.82 15.09
N GLU A 51 -6.41 -30.95 15.63
CA GLU A 51 -5.13 -31.57 15.26
C GLU A 51 -5.12 -32.14 13.83
N ASP A 52 -6.26 -32.68 13.37
CA ASP A 52 -6.37 -33.31 12.04
C ASP A 52 -6.98 -32.43 10.95
N VAL A 53 -7.29 -31.16 11.22
CA VAL A 53 -8.01 -30.29 10.26
C VAL A 53 -7.25 -29.00 10.01
N ASP A 54 -6.84 -28.80 8.75
CA ASP A 54 -6.28 -27.54 8.29
C ASP A 54 -7.32 -26.43 8.33
N SER A 55 -6.99 -25.33 9.03
CA SER A 55 -7.84 -24.15 9.14
C SER A 55 -7.11 -22.94 8.55
N PHE A 56 -7.34 -22.67 7.26
CA PHE A 56 -6.75 -21.52 6.56
C PHE A 56 -7.51 -20.22 6.87
N GLY A 57 -8.84 -20.20 6.67
CA GLY A 57 -9.68 -19.03 6.91
C GLY A 57 -9.93 -18.72 8.39
N GLY A 58 -10.15 -17.44 8.72
CA GLY A 58 -10.58 -17.00 10.05
C GLY A 58 -12.05 -17.28 10.37
N PHE A 59 -12.86 -17.57 9.35
CA PHE A 59 -14.28 -17.90 9.47
C PHE A 59 -14.56 -19.35 9.07
N PRO A 60 -15.60 -19.99 9.63
CA PRO A 60 -16.03 -21.33 9.22
C PRO A 60 -16.37 -21.40 7.73
N TYR A 61 -16.15 -22.56 7.11
CA TYR A 61 -16.66 -22.83 5.76
C TYR A 61 -18.14 -23.24 5.85
N GLN A 62 -19.01 -22.67 5.01
CA GLN A 62 -20.43 -23.05 5.00
C GLN A 62 -20.68 -24.39 4.28
N ASP A 63 -19.92 -24.66 3.23
CA ASP A 63 -20.16 -25.71 2.23
C ASP A 63 -18.90 -26.56 1.94
N GLY A 64 -17.75 -26.22 2.53
CA GLY A 64 -16.57 -27.10 2.66
C GLY A 64 -15.76 -27.27 1.38
N GLY A 65 -16.37 -27.18 0.20
CA GLY A 65 -15.65 -27.38 -1.06
C GLY A 65 -14.98 -28.75 -1.16
N GLU A 66 -14.37 -29.03 -2.31
CA GLU A 66 -13.64 -30.28 -2.52
C GLU A 66 -12.41 -30.35 -1.61
N GLY A 67 -12.37 -31.37 -0.74
CA GLY A 67 -11.24 -31.62 0.15
C GLY A 67 -11.19 -30.83 1.46
N ARG A 68 -12.16 -29.94 1.75
CA ARG A 68 -12.25 -29.28 3.07
C ARG A 68 -13.47 -29.79 3.85
N ILE A 69 -13.22 -30.23 5.08
CA ILE A 69 -14.20 -30.95 5.89
C ILE A 69 -15.27 -29.96 6.40
N THR A 70 -16.53 -30.19 6.01
CA THR A 70 -17.70 -29.43 6.48
C THR A 70 -18.49 -30.09 7.60
N LYS A 71 -18.14 -31.32 8.01
CA LYS A 71 -19.01 -32.11 8.87
C LYS A 71 -18.39 -32.36 10.25
N CYS A 72 -19.20 -32.09 11.27
CA CYS A 72 -19.17 -32.80 12.54
C CYS A 72 -19.09 -34.27 12.16
N GLY A 73 -18.14 -35.02 12.72
CA GLY A 73 -18.31 -36.47 12.74
C GLY A 73 -19.73 -36.75 13.24
N ALA A 74 -20.53 -37.47 12.45
CA ALA A 74 -21.82 -37.95 12.90
C ALA A 74 -21.54 -38.87 14.11
N GLY A 75 -21.77 -38.34 15.31
CA GLY A 75 -21.25 -38.94 16.54
C GLY A 75 -21.52 -38.14 17.82
N ALA A 76 -21.93 -36.87 17.75
CA ALA A 76 -22.43 -36.12 18.91
C ALA A 76 -23.84 -36.59 19.40
N SER A 77 -24.25 -37.80 19.03
CA SER A 77 -25.42 -38.50 19.58
C SER A 77 -25.20 -40.02 19.73
N ASP A 78 -23.96 -40.51 19.66
CA ASP A 78 -23.71 -41.94 19.83
C ASP A 78 -23.53 -42.27 21.32
N THR A 79 -24.54 -42.89 21.91
CA THR A 79 -24.59 -43.32 23.32
C THR A 79 -23.73 -44.55 23.61
N SER A 80 -22.70 -44.83 22.80
CA SER A 80 -21.76 -45.93 23.05
C SER A 80 -20.59 -45.43 23.89
N ALA A 81 -20.43 -46.02 25.07
CA ALA A 81 -19.52 -45.61 26.14
C ALA A 81 -18.01 -45.82 25.84
N SER A 82 -17.56 -45.65 24.59
CA SER A 82 -16.17 -45.90 24.17
C SER A 82 -15.71 -45.04 22.98
N ALA A 83 -16.25 -43.84 22.80
CA ALA A 83 -15.73 -42.87 21.83
C ALA A 83 -14.83 -41.86 22.56
N THR A 84 -13.52 -41.95 22.33
CA THR A 84 -12.57 -40.87 22.58
C THR A 84 -13.08 -39.63 21.83
N VAL A 85 -13.71 -38.72 22.58
CA VAL A 85 -14.27 -37.47 22.07
C VAL A 85 -13.14 -36.68 21.42
N ALA A 86 -13.24 -36.43 20.11
CA ALA A 86 -12.31 -35.58 19.38
C ALA A 86 -12.21 -34.21 20.08
N MET A 87 -11.01 -33.84 20.52
CA MET A 87 -10.76 -32.67 21.35
C MET A 87 -10.84 -31.35 20.54
N GLY A 88 -12.07 -30.88 20.26
CA GLY A 88 -12.31 -29.62 19.52
C GLY A 88 -13.08 -28.56 20.31
N CYS A 89 -12.88 -27.28 19.96
CA CYS A 89 -13.64 -26.16 20.53
C CYS A 89 -15.05 -26.09 19.94
N VAL A 90 -16.10 -26.28 20.77
CA VAL A 90 -17.51 -26.25 20.33
C VAL A 90 -17.91 -24.88 19.76
N LYS A 91 -17.24 -23.78 20.17
CA LYS A 91 -17.51 -22.42 19.69
C LYS A 91 -16.83 -22.06 18.36
N ALA A 92 -15.91 -22.90 17.86
CA ALA A 92 -15.38 -22.80 16.50
C ALA A 92 -15.38 -24.20 15.87
N PRO A 93 -16.47 -24.58 15.18
CA PRO A 93 -16.60 -25.93 14.62
C PRO A 93 -15.54 -26.16 13.53
N TRP A 94 -14.43 -26.82 13.89
CA TRP A 94 -13.27 -27.31 13.12
C TRP A 94 -12.56 -26.35 12.14
N THR A 95 -13.18 -25.29 11.66
CA THR A 95 -12.66 -24.29 10.74
C THR A 95 -13.14 -22.90 11.21
N GLY A 96 -12.23 -21.92 11.23
CA GLY A 96 -12.48 -20.61 11.86
C GLY A 96 -11.65 -20.34 13.12
N ALA A 97 -11.90 -19.17 13.72
CA ALA A 97 -11.11 -18.64 14.82
C ALA A 97 -11.96 -18.33 16.06
N VAL A 98 -11.35 -18.39 17.24
CA VAL A 98 -11.94 -17.96 18.52
C VAL A 98 -11.12 -16.86 19.17
N CYS A 99 -11.82 -15.89 19.76
CA CYS A 99 -11.27 -14.92 20.67
C CYS A 99 -11.15 -15.57 22.06
N LEU A 100 -9.93 -15.59 22.57
CA LEU A 100 -9.62 -16.07 23.92
C LEU A 100 -9.31 -14.89 24.82
N LYS A 101 -9.68 -15.00 26.10
CA LYS A 101 -9.37 -13.98 27.09
C LYS A 101 -7.86 -13.76 27.20
N GLN A 102 -7.45 -12.50 27.29
CA GLN A 102 -6.06 -12.03 27.36
C GLN A 102 -5.84 -11.26 28.67
N SER A 103 -5.92 -11.93 29.82
CA SER A 103 -5.93 -11.22 31.12
C SER A 103 -4.64 -10.42 31.36
N ALA A 104 -3.49 -10.87 30.85
CA ALA A 104 -2.22 -10.15 30.95
C ALA A 104 -2.24 -8.80 30.20
N ILE A 105 -2.76 -8.78 28.96
CA ILE A 105 -2.91 -7.57 28.16
C ILE A 105 -3.87 -6.59 28.84
N LEU A 106 -5.02 -7.09 29.31
CA LEU A 106 -6.03 -6.26 29.97
C LEU A 106 -5.51 -5.67 31.28
N ALA A 107 -4.80 -6.46 32.11
CA ALA A 107 -4.22 -5.98 33.35
C ALA A 107 -3.16 -4.90 33.13
N ALA A 108 -2.31 -5.03 32.10
CA ALA A 108 -1.33 -4.00 31.75
C ALA A 108 -2.01 -2.69 31.34
N ILE A 109 -3.10 -2.77 30.57
CA ILE A 109 -3.90 -1.59 30.19
C ILE A 109 -4.51 -0.91 31.43
N ASP A 110 -5.12 -1.68 32.32
CA ASP A 110 -5.75 -1.16 33.54
C ASP A 110 -4.74 -0.52 34.49
N ALA A 111 -3.52 -1.05 34.55
CA ALA A 111 -2.42 -0.52 35.34
C ALA A 111 -1.71 0.70 34.69
N GLY A 112 -1.93 0.94 33.39
CA GLY A 112 -1.21 1.96 32.62
C GLY A 112 0.23 1.57 32.29
N ASP A 113 0.54 0.27 32.30
CA ASP A 113 1.86 -0.29 32.01
C ASP A 113 2.06 -0.54 30.51
N ASP A 114 3.29 -0.86 30.12
CA ASP A 114 3.62 -1.29 28.76
C ASP A 114 2.87 -2.58 28.39
N VAL A 115 2.14 -2.55 27.26
CA VAL A 115 1.31 -3.66 26.80
C VAL A 115 2.14 -4.61 25.92
N ASP A 116 2.37 -5.82 26.41
CA ASP A 116 2.92 -6.91 25.60
C ASP A 116 1.82 -7.56 24.73
N MET A 117 1.78 -7.18 23.45
CA MET A 117 0.81 -7.72 22.50
C MET A 117 1.05 -9.19 22.13
N ASP A 118 2.20 -9.77 22.47
CA ASP A 118 2.52 -11.18 22.24
C ASP A 118 2.20 -12.06 23.46
N ALA A 119 1.60 -11.49 24.51
CA ALA A 119 1.20 -12.24 25.69
C ALA A 119 0.26 -13.40 25.30
N PRO A 120 0.45 -14.61 25.87
CA PRO A 120 -0.39 -15.75 25.54
C PRO A 120 -1.82 -15.57 26.05
N PRO A 121 -2.82 -16.21 25.41
CA PRO A 121 -4.17 -16.29 25.96
C PRO A 121 -4.20 -17.05 27.29
N ASP A 122 -5.22 -16.75 28.08
CA ASP A 122 -5.53 -17.50 29.29
C ASP A 122 -5.81 -18.97 28.90
N ALA A 123 -4.91 -19.88 29.27
CA ALA A 123 -5.00 -21.29 28.85
C ALA A 123 -6.34 -21.96 29.22
N LEU A 124 -6.93 -21.56 30.36
CA LEU A 124 -8.21 -22.07 30.81
C LEU A 124 -9.41 -21.49 30.06
N ALA A 125 -9.24 -20.45 29.22
CA ALA A 125 -10.35 -19.86 28.45
C ALA A 125 -10.90 -20.82 27.39
N ALA A 126 -10.11 -21.81 26.96
CA ALA A 126 -10.53 -22.86 26.03
C ALA A 126 -10.97 -24.16 26.73
N HIS A 127 -10.94 -24.22 28.07
CA HIS A 127 -11.29 -25.44 28.80
C HIS A 127 -12.81 -25.70 28.72
N PRO A 128 -13.24 -26.92 28.38
CA PRO A 128 -14.66 -27.26 28.31
C PRO A 128 -15.22 -27.48 29.73
N ASP A 129 -15.43 -26.40 30.48
CA ASP A 129 -16.26 -26.41 31.69
C ASP A 129 -17.54 -25.58 31.50
N GLN A 130 -18.52 -25.72 32.40
CA GLN A 130 -19.78 -24.96 32.33
C GLN A 130 -19.62 -23.47 32.73
N LYS A 131 -18.39 -22.96 32.85
CA LYS A 131 -18.14 -21.57 33.27
C LYS A 131 -17.99 -20.69 32.04
N ASP A 132 -18.65 -19.53 32.07
CA ASP A 132 -18.38 -18.51 31.06
C ASP A 132 -17.02 -17.86 31.33
N ARG A 133 -16.07 -18.13 30.44
CA ARG A 133 -14.69 -17.63 30.51
C ARG A 133 -14.39 -16.62 29.39
N GLY A 134 -15.42 -16.12 28.71
CA GLY A 134 -15.27 -15.15 27.63
C GLY A 134 -14.75 -15.75 26.32
N LEU A 135 -14.96 -17.05 26.11
CA LEU A 135 -14.72 -17.70 24.82
C LEU A 135 -15.77 -17.22 23.80
N GLU A 136 -15.35 -16.62 22.70
CA GLU A 136 -16.22 -16.08 21.65
C GLU A 136 -15.70 -16.49 20.27
N SER A 137 -16.57 -16.79 19.31
CA SER A 137 -16.13 -17.03 17.93
C SER A 137 -15.74 -15.71 17.26
N LEU A 138 -14.80 -15.72 16.30
CA LEU A 138 -14.50 -14.51 15.53
C LEU A 138 -15.75 -13.99 14.81
N GLN A 139 -16.57 -14.90 14.29
CA GLN A 139 -17.83 -14.57 13.63
C GLN A 139 -18.77 -13.76 14.54
N ASP A 140 -18.91 -14.16 15.80
CA ASP A 140 -19.73 -13.43 16.77
C ASP A 140 -19.10 -12.07 17.13
N ALA A 141 -17.79 -12.06 17.39
CA ALA A 141 -17.05 -10.85 17.76
C ALA A 141 -17.15 -9.75 16.69
N VAL A 142 -17.29 -10.12 15.41
CA VAL A 142 -17.42 -9.17 14.29
C VAL A 142 -18.81 -9.12 13.67
N ARG A 143 -19.82 -9.79 14.23
CA ARG A 143 -21.18 -9.90 13.68
C ARG A 143 -21.83 -8.54 13.37
N ALA A 144 -21.57 -7.54 14.20
CA ALA A 144 -22.15 -6.20 14.03
C ALA A 144 -21.43 -5.34 12.96
N LYS A 145 -20.34 -5.84 12.37
CA LYS A 145 -19.53 -5.08 11.40
C LYS A 145 -20.06 -5.31 9.99
N LYS A 146 -20.24 -4.21 9.25
CA LYS A 146 -20.74 -4.24 7.86
C LYS A 146 -19.63 -4.46 6.83
N ARG A 147 -18.46 -3.88 7.10
CA ARG A 147 -17.32 -3.83 6.17
C ARG A 147 -16.13 -4.52 6.79
N LEU A 148 -15.54 -5.46 6.06
CA LEU A 148 -14.34 -6.17 6.48
C LEU A 148 -13.16 -5.79 5.59
N PHE A 149 -12.02 -5.50 6.19
CA PHE A 149 -10.75 -5.31 5.49
C PHE A 149 -9.77 -6.37 5.98
N VAL A 150 -9.21 -7.15 5.05
CA VAL A 150 -8.38 -8.32 5.36
C VAL A 150 -7.00 -8.14 4.73
N CYS A 151 -5.96 -8.39 5.52
CA CYS A 151 -4.56 -8.33 5.10
C CYS A 151 -3.71 -9.31 5.91
N GLY A 152 -2.45 -9.49 5.54
CA GLY A 152 -1.51 -10.38 6.24
C GLY A 152 -1.02 -11.55 5.39
N LEU A 153 -0.74 -12.68 6.05
CA LEU A 153 -0.07 -13.83 5.46
C LEU A 153 -0.88 -15.12 5.69
N ALA A 154 -0.97 -16.04 4.74
CA ALA A 154 -0.56 -15.93 3.34
C ALA A 154 -1.72 -15.45 2.45
N LEU A 155 -1.42 -14.57 1.49
CA LEU A 155 -2.37 -13.96 0.55
C LEU A 155 -3.18 -15.02 -0.20
N ASP A 156 -2.52 -16.03 -0.76
CA ASP A 156 -3.09 -17.09 -1.60
C ASP A 156 -3.70 -18.26 -0.81
N PHE A 157 -3.70 -18.19 0.53
CA PHE A 157 -4.34 -19.17 1.42
C PHE A 157 -5.20 -18.47 2.48
N CYS A 158 -4.63 -18.18 3.65
CA CYS A 158 -5.37 -17.71 4.83
C CYS A 158 -6.15 -16.41 4.57
N VAL A 159 -5.56 -15.46 3.84
CA VAL A 159 -6.21 -14.19 3.51
C VAL A 159 -7.32 -14.41 2.50
N LEU A 160 -7.05 -15.16 1.42
CA LEU A 160 -8.03 -15.53 0.39
C LEU A 160 -9.25 -16.22 0.99
N ASP A 161 -9.04 -17.29 1.74
CA ASP A 161 -10.12 -18.09 2.35
C ASP A 161 -10.92 -17.28 3.36
N THR A 162 -10.26 -16.43 4.16
CA THR A 162 -10.96 -15.50 5.07
C THR A 162 -11.89 -14.56 4.30
N CYS A 163 -11.43 -14.02 3.17
CA CYS A 163 -12.26 -13.10 2.36
C CYS A 163 -13.47 -13.82 1.77
N ILE A 164 -13.28 -15.00 1.18
CA ILE A 164 -14.36 -15.76 0.54
C ILE A 164 -15.41 -16.17 1.59
N ASN A 165 -14.99 -16.71 2.73
CA ASN A 165 -15.91 -17.11 3.79
C ASN A 165 -16.62 -15.90 4.39
N ALA A 166 -15.96 -14.74 4.52
CA ALA A 166 -16.63 -13.52 4.96
C ALA A 166 -17.74 -13.09 3.99
N VAL A 167 -17.55 -13.21 2.67
CA VAL A 167 -18.64 -12.92 1.74
C VAL A 167 -19.79 -13.92 1.91
N ALA A 168 -19.50 -15.21 2.03
CA ALA A 168 -20.52 -16.24 2.26
C ALA A 168 -21.29 -16.02 3.58
N LEU A 169 -20.65 -15.44 4.60
CA LEU A 169 -21.29 -15.06 5.86
C LEU A 169 -22.18 -13.80 5.75
N GLY A 170 -22.21 -13.12 4.60
CA GLY A 170 -23.13 -12.01 4.35
C GLY A 170 -22.62 -10.62 4.77
N PHE A 171 -21.30 -10.42 4.88
CA PHE A 171 -20.76 -9.07 5.06
C PHE A 171 -21.13 -8.17 3.87
N GLU A 172 -21.57 -6.92 4.14
CA GLU A 172 -22.00 -5.97 3.10
C GLU A 172 -20.88 -5.67 2.10
N SER A 173 -19.64 -5.59 2.57
CA SER A 173 -18.48 -5.55 1.68
C SER A 173 -17.24 -6.14 2.34
N VAL A 174 -16.50 -6.94 1.58
CA VAL A 174 -15.24 -7.54 2.00
C VAL A 174 -14.13 -7.02 1.10
N HIS A 175 -13.07 -6.50 1.71
CA HIS A 175 -11.95 -5.86 1.03
C HIS A 175 -10.67 -6.61 1.35
N ILE A 176 -9.91 -7.03 0.33
CA ILE A 176 -8.54 -7.49 0.51
C ILE A 176 -7.58 -6.32 0.30
N VAL A 177 -6.74 -6.02 1.30
CA VAL A 177 -5.73 -4.95 1.23
C VAL A 177 -4.43 -5.54 0.69
N LEU A 178 -4.27 -5.44 -0.62
CA LEU A 178 -3.34 -6.28 -1.38
C LEU A 178 -1.87 -5.93 -1.11
N ASP A 179 -1.55 -4.64 -0.96
CA ASP A 179 -0.21 -4.14 -0.63
C ASP A 179 0.18 -4.39 0.85
N ALA A 180 -0.78 -4.80 1.67
CA ALA A 180 -0.58 -5.25 3.05
C ALA A 180 -0.71 -6.78 3.20
N ALA A 181 -0.78 -7.52 2.09
CA ALA A 181 -0.82 -8.98 2.07
C ALA A 181 0.34 -9.55 1.25
N ARG A 182 0.78 -10.75 1.58
CA ARG A 182 1.83 -11.44 0.79
C ARG A 182 1.57 -12.92 0.68
N ALA A 183 1.79 -13.46 -0.52
CA ALA A 183 1.56 -14.88 -0.81
C ALA A 183 2.60 -15.77 -0.12
N ALA A 184 2.23 -17.04 0.05
CA ALA A 184 3.09 -18.05 0.65
C ALA A 184 4.28 -18.33 -0.26
N HIS A 185 5.48 -18.33 0.32
CA HIS A 185 6.68 -18.70 -0.41
C HIS A 185 7.43 -19.80 0.32
N ILE A 186 7.67 -20.91 -0.38
CA ILE A 186 8.53 -22.00 0.06
C ILE A 186 9.67 -22.07 -0.96
N PRO A 187 10.93 -21.80 -0.56
CA PRO A 187 12.07 -21.91 -1.48
C PRO A 187 12.12 -23.29 -2.15
N GLY A 188 12.22 -23.32 -3.48
CA GLY A 188 12.25 -24.56 -4.27
C GLY A 188 10.88 -25.21 -4.51
N PHE A 189 9.79 -24.65 -3.97
CA PHE A 189 8.42 -25.10 -4.18
C PHE A 189 7.57 -23.99 -4.84
N GLY A 190 6.70 -24.40 -5.78
CA GLY A 190 5.84 -23.50 -6.56
C GLY A 190 6.44 -23.13 -7.93
N GLN A 191 5.60 -23.14 -8.96
CA GLN A 191 6.00 -22.79 -10.34
C GLN A 191 6.05 -21.28 -10.56
N PHE A 192 5.42 -20.51 -9.67
CA PHE A 192 5.27 -19.06 -9.77
C PHE A 192 6.36 -18.40 -8.92
N GLY A 193 7.51 -18.12 -9.56
CA GLY A 193 8.70 -17.57 -8.90
C GLY A 193 8.53 -16.24 -8.16
N THR A 194 7.32 -15.67 -8.13
CA THR A 194 6.90 -14.43 -7.47
C THR A 194 6.58 -14.57 -5.98
N GLY A 195 6.71 -15.77 -5.41
CA GLY A 195 6.35 -16.04 -4.02
C GLY A 195 4.89 -16.42 -3.82
N PHE A 196 4.24 -16.96 -4.85
CA PHE A 196 2.95 -17.61 -4.78
C PHE A 196 3.13 -19.12 -4.88
N LEU A 197 2.37 -19.89 -4.10
CA LEU A 197 2.27 -21.34 -4.31
C LEU A 197 1.13 -21.69 -5.27
N SER A 198 0.12 -20.82 -5.37
CA SER A 198 -1.00 -20.94 -6.32
C SER A 198 -0.82 -20.05 -7.54
N ASP A 199 -1.46 -20.35 -8.68
CA ASP A 199 -1.45 -19.43 -9.83
C ASP A 199 -2.08 -18.08 -9.42
N PRO A 200 -1.36 -16.95 -9.51
CA PRO A 200 -1.92 -15.64 -9.22
C PRO A 200 -3.23 -15.37 -9.97
N LYS A 201 -3.35 -15.81 -11.24
CA LYS A 201 -4.57 -15.63 -12.04
C LYS A 201 -5.77 -16.32 -11.41
N GLU A 202 -5.58 -17.52 -10.87
CA GLU A 202 -6.65 -18.26 -10.18
C GLU A 202 -7.03 -17.59 -8.87
N VAL A 203 -6.06 -17.13 -8.08
CA VAL A 203 -6.30 -16.41 -6.83
C VAL A 203 -7.19 -15.19 -7.06
N PHE A 204 -6.86 -14.35 -8.04
CA PHE A 204 -7.65 -13.17 -8.36
C PHE A 204 -9.01 -13.51 -8.98
N SER A 205 -9.08 -14.59 -9.78
CA SER A 205 -10.35 -15.06 -10.34
C SER A 205 -11.31 -15.51 -9.24
N LYS A 206 -10.81 -16.22 -8.21
CA LYS A 206 -11.59 -16.64 -7.03
C LYS A 206 -12.09 -15.45 -6.22
N LEU A 207 -11.21 -14.47 -5.92
CA LEU A 207 -11.61 -13.24 -5.23
C LEU A 207 -12.72 -12.52 -5.97
N LYS A 208 -12.58 -12.36 -7.29
CA LYS A 208 -13.58 -11.70 -8.12
C LYS A 208 -14.91 -12.47 -8.18
N ALA A 209 -14.84 -13.78 -8.39
CA ALA A 209 -16.03 -14.63 -8.44
C ALA A 209 -16.82 -14.61 -7.13
N ALA A 210 -16.12 -14.54 -5.99
CA ALA A 210 -16.73 -14.41 -4.67
C ALA A 210 -17.21 -12.98 -4.35
N GLY A 211 -17.00 -11.97 -5.21
CA GLY A 211 -17.41 -10.59 -4.94
C GLY A 211 -16.52 -9.84 -3.94
N VAL A 212 -15.28 -10.30 -3.72
CA VAL A 212 -14.30 -9.60 -2.87
C VAL A 212 -13.76 -8.37 -3.59
N ILE A 213 -13.71 -7.24 -2.89
CA ILE A 213 -13.17 -5.98 -3.40
C ILE A 213 -11.66 -5.95 -3.18
N VAL A 214 -10.89 -5.85 -4.25
CA VAL A 214 -9.44 -5.66 -4.17
C VAL A 214 -9.13 -4.19 -3.91
N THR A 215 -8.40 -3.88 -2.85
CA THR A 215 -8.01 -2.51 -2.48
C THR A 215 -6.53 -2.45 -2.07
N ASN A 216 -6.06 -1.26 -1.73
CA ASN A 216 -4.74 -1.02 -1.17
C ASN A 216 -4.82 -0.14 0.08
N THR A 217 -3.71 -0.03 0.81
CA THR A 217 -3.65 0.67 2.08
C THR A 217 -4.04 2.14 1.90
N ALA A 218 -3.56 2.80 0.85
CA ALA A 218 -3.87 4.21 0.57
C ALA A 218 -5.37 4.48 0.31
N SER A 219 -6.04 3.54 -0.35
CA SER A 219 -7.48 3.60 -0.68
C SER A 219 -8.34 3.22 0.51
N ALA A 220 -7.97 2.16 1.23
CA ALA A 220 -8.63 1.73 2.46
C ALA A 220 -8.60 2.84 3.53
N THR A 221 -7.50 3.58 3.59
CA THR A 221 -7.28 4.67 4.55
C THR A 221 -7.67 6.05 4.02
N ALA A 222 -8.15 6.17 2.77
CA ALA A 222 -8.31 7.46 2.09
C ALA A 222 -9.25 8.46 2.79
N ASN A 223 -10.12 7.97 3.67
CA ASN A 223 -11.07 8.77 4.46
C ASN A 223 -10.75 8.76 5.97
N PHE A 224 -9.66 8.11 6.37
CA PHE A 224 -9.16 8.16 7.73
C PHE A 224 -8.00 9.16 7.77
N ALA A 225 -7.99 10.06 8.75
CA ALA A 225 -6.80 10.83 9.08
C ALA A 225 -5.78 9.87 9.69
N VAL A 226 -5.08 9.11 8.85
CA VAL A 226 -4.00 8.25 9.29
C VAL A 226 -2.84 9.15 9.65
N LYS A 227 -2.69 9.43 10.95
CA LYS A 227 -1.37 9.75 11.51
C LYS A 227 -0.50 8.55 11.21
N SER A 228 0.34 8.66 10.18
CA SER A 228 1.04 7.50 9.67
C SER A 228 1.95 6.93 10.76
N ILE A 229 2.04 5.60 10.84
CA ILE A 229 3.01 4.91 11.69
C ILE A 229 4.46 5.34 11.36
N ARG A 230 4.70 6.01 10.22
CA ARG A 230 5.98 6.64 9.86
C ARG A 230 6.28 7.97 10.55
N GLU A 231 5.33 8.60 11.25
CA GLU A 231 5.63 9.77 12.09
C GLU A 231 6.54 9.42 13.29
N VAL A 232 6.87 8.15 13.50
CA VAL A 232 7.77 7.69 14.55
C VAL A 232 9.25 7.64 14.11
N ALA A 233 9.58 7.83 12.84
CA ALA A 233 11.00 7.85 12.42
C ALA A 233 11.22 8.59 11.10
N THR A 234 11.32 9.92 11.15
CA THR A 234 12.21 10.79 10.32
C THR A 234 11.89 12.27 10.58
N GLU A 235 12.93 13.09 10.71
CA GLU A 235 12.92 14.43 11.34
C GLU A 235 12.25 15.58 10.56
N ASN A 236 11.44 15.33 9.52
CA ASN A 236 10.72 16.41 8.84
C ASN A 236 9.27 16.55 9.35
N LYS A 237 9.11 17.38 10.39
CA LYS A 237 7.88 17.61 11.19
C LYS A 237 6.76 18.43 10.52
N LEU A 238 6.87 18.84 9.27
CA LEU A 238 5.88 19.72 8.62
C LEU A 238 5.30 19.08 7.35
N ALA A 239 3.99 18.90 7.32
CA ALA A 239 3.25 18.45 6.14
C ALA A 239 2.89 19.64 5.22
N PHE A 240 2.64 19.38 3.94
CA PHE A 240 2.10 20.38 3.02
C PHE A 240 0.78 20.99 3.57
N PRO A 241 0.58 22.31 3.54
CA PRO A 241 1.38 23.33 2.83
C PRO A 241 2.56 23.93 3.63
N ALA A 242 2.79 23.53 4.88
CA ALA A 242 3.86 24.10 5.70
C ALA A 242 5.27 23.71 5.19
N SER A 243 5.39 22.62 4.42
CA SER A 243 6.61 22.24 3.71
C SER A 243 6.27 21.38 2.49
N LEU A 244 7.06 21.50 1.42
CA LEU A 244 7.05 20.54 0.31
C LEU A 244 7.96 19.33 0.60
N GLY A 245 8.86 19.46 1.58
CA GLY A 245 9.89 18.47 1.92
C GLY A 245 10.99 18.36 0.86
N PRO A 246 12.04 17.57 1.13
CA PRO A 246 12.94 17.13 0.08
C PRO A 246 12.18 16.21 -0.88
N LEU A 247 12.37 16.41 -2.17
CA LEU A 247 11.84 15.53 -3.21
C LEU A 247 12.98 14.66 -3.74
N ASN A 248 12.89 13.34 -3.53
CA ASN A 248 13.86 12.41 -4.10
C ASN A 248 13.75 12.40 -5.63
N VAL A 249 14.90 12.29 -6.28
CA VAL A 249 15.00 12.19 -7.73
C VAL A 249 15.87 11.00 -8.13
N ALA A 250 15.56 10.38 -9.27
CA ALA A 250 16.36 9.29 -9.80
C ALA A 250 16.38 9.29 -11.34
N PRO A 251 17.48 8.84 -11.97
CA PRO A 251 17.55 8.71 -13.42
C PRO A 251 16.63 7.59 -13.92
N ALA A 252 15.72 7.92 -14.83
CA ALA A 252 14.79 6.98 -15.45
C ALA A 252 15.43 6.34 -16.70
N LYS A 253 16.33 5.38 -16.47
CA LYS A 253 17.22 4.82 -17.51
C LYS A 253 16.51 4.03 -18.62
N ARG A 254 15.28 3.56 -18.39
CA ARG A 254 14.50 2.78 -19.35
C ARG A 254 13.27 3.54 -19.86
N VAL A 255 13.39 4.88 -19.94
CA VAL A 255 12.37 5.74 -20.56
C VAL A 255 12.98 6.43 -21.76
N THR A 256 12.39 6.21 -22.93
CA THR A 256 12.66 7.00 -24.13
C THR A 256 11.66 8.15 -24.18
N VAL A 257 12.14 9.39 -24.13
CA VAL A 257 11.31 10.59 -24.24
C VAL A 257 11.76 11.41 -25.44
N GLN A 258 10.79 11.89 -26.23
CA GLN A 258 11.02 12.82 -27.33
C GLN A 258 10.25 14.11 -27.06
N MET A 259 10.90 15.26 -27.26
CA MET A 259 10.21 16.55 -27.24
C MET A 259 9.65 16.87 -28.62
N GLU A 260 8.44 17.40 -28.66
CA GLU A 260 7.80 17.88 -29.90
C GLU A 260 8.39 19.22 -30.36
N GLN A 261 8.16 19.60 -31.62
CA GLN A 261 8.85 20.73 -32.28
C GLN A 261 8.75 22.07 -31.54
N GLU A 262 7.63 22.37 -30.87
CA GLU A 262 7.44 23.61 -30.10
C GLU A 262 8.06 23.55 -28.69
N GLY A 263 8.51 22.37 -28.26
CA GLY A 263 9.16 22.15 -26.99
C GLY A 263 8.29 22.33 -25.75
N ARG A 264 6.96 22.29 -25.90
CA ARG A 264 5.98 22.40 -24.80
C ARG A 264 5.28 21.08 -24.48
N THR A 265 5.49 20.07 -25.30
CA THR A 265 4.96 18.72 -25.10
C THR A 265 6.05 17.70 -25.33
N TYR A 266 5.84 16.51 -24.77
CA TYR A 266 6.73 15.37 -24.92
C TYR A 266 5.91 14.12 -25.22
N ARG A 267 6.53 13.17 -25.91
CA ARG A 267 6.04 11.80 -26.06
C ARG A 267 6.97 10.81 -25.37
N VAL A 268 6.39 9.72 -24.89
CA VAL A 268 7.09 8.63 -24.24
C VAL A 268 6.89 7.35 -25.02
N GLU A 269 7.93 6.57 -25.18
CA GLU A 269 7.81 5.21 -25.69
C GLU A 269 7.30 4.28 -24.58
N LEU A 270 6.14 3.64 -24.78
CA LEU A 270 5.50 2.79 -23.76
C LEU A 270 6.10 1.38 -23.75
N THR A 271 7.33 1.25 -23.27
CA THR A 271 8.05 -0.03 -23.15
C THR A 271 8.30 -0.42 -21.70
N GLY A 272 8.66 -1.69 -21.46
CA GLY A 272 8.95 -2.19 -20.11
C GLY A 272 7.78 -1.95 -19.13
N PRO A 273 8.01 -1.40 -17.93
CA PRO A 273 6.95 -1.09 -16.97
C PRO A 273 5.87 -0.13 -17.49
N LEU A 274 6.18 0.71 -18.49
CA LEU A 274 5.25 1.70 -19.03
C LEU A 274 4.17 1.10 -19.93
N THR A 275 4.29 -0.15 -20.36
CA THR A 275 3.22 -0.82 -21.15
C THR A 275 1.92 -0.88 -20.36
N LEU A 276 1.98 -0.89 -19.02
CA LEU A 276 0.83 -0.83 -18.12
C LEU A 276 -0.04 0.41 -18.35
N LEU A 277 0.55 1.54 -18.79
CA LEU A 277 -0.16 2.79 -19.03
C LEU A 277 -1.24 2.66 -20.12
N THR A 278 -0.99 1.85 -21.15
CA THR A 278 -1.98 1.58 -22.21
C THR A 278 -3.27 0.98 -21.64
N LYS A 279 -3.15 0.13 -20.62
CA LYS A 279 -4.30 -0.49 -19.95
C LYS A 279 -5.10 0.53 -19.13
N PHE A 280 -4.44 1.56 -18.58
CA PHE A 280 -5.10 2.65 -17.87
C PHE A 280 -5.67 3.75 -18.78
N GLY A 281 -5.60 3.57 -20.10
CA GLY A 281 -6.08 4.56 -21.08
C GLY A 281 -5.25 5.83 -21.11
N PHE A 282 -3.99 5.77 -20.66
CA PHE A 282 -3.08 6.89 -20.75
C PHE A 282 -2.70 7.12 -22.20
N LYS A 283 -2.54 8.39 -22.54
CA LYS A 283 -1.83 8.73 -23.76
C LYS A 283 -0.33 8.61 -23.52
N ASN A 284 0.41 8.40 -24.58
CA ASN A 284 1.87 8.36 -24.53
C ASN A 284 2.49 9.77 -24.63
N GLU A 285 1.79 10.80 -24.14
CA GLU A 285 2.19 12.20 -24.26
C GLU A 285 1.97 12.97 -22.94
N GLY A 286 2.63 14.11 -22.82
CA GLY A 286 2.48 15.03 -21.70
C GLY A 286 2.97 16.43 -22.03
N ARG A 287 2.81 17.35 -21.07
CA ARG A 287 3.20 18.76 -21.21
C ARG A 287 4.53 19.02 -20.50
N CYS A 288 5.28 20.01 -20.96
CA CYS A 288 6.51 20.51 -20.33
C CYS A 288 6.40 21.98 -19.94
N SER A 289 7.17 22.42 -18.95
CA SER A 289 7.53 23.82 -18.80
C SER A 289 8.37 24.29 -20.01
N PRO A 290 8.50 25.61 -20.22
CA PRO A 290 9.53 26.14 -21.11
C PRO A 290 10.91 25.66 -20.69
N LYS A 291 11.81 25.58 -21.67
CA LYS A 291 13.22 25.23 -21.44
C LYS A 291 13.93 26.39 -20.76
N SER A 292 14.83 26.09 -19.84
CA SER A 292 15.72 27.07 -19.20
C SER A 292 17.15 26.54 -19.13
N PRO A 293 18.17 27.41 -19.09
CA PRO A 293 19.52 26.98 -18.77
C PRO A 293 19.54 26.15 -17.49
N ILE A 294 20.36 25.11 -17.47
CA ILE A 294 20.51 24.27 -16.28
C ILE A 294 21.37 25.00 -15.24
N PRO A 295 20.95 25.07 -13.96
CA PRO A 295 21.80 25.54 -12.89
C PRO A 295 23.08 24.71 -12.75
N ALA A 296 24.18 25.36 -12.33
CA ALA A 296 25.43 24.67 -12.09
C ALA A 296 25.28 23.58 -11.00
N ARG A 297 25.87 22.41 -11.23
CA ARG A 297 25.86 21.24 -10.32
C ARG A 297 24.46 20.70 -9.99
N TRP A 298 23.55 20.70 -10.97
CA TRP A 298 22.26 20.04 -10.81
C TRP A 298 22.45 18.53 -10.46
N PRO A 299 21.79 18.00 -9.41
CA PRO A 299 21.98 16.61 -8.98
C PRO A 299 21.61 15.62 -10.08
N GLY A 300 22.48 14.63 -10.33
CA GLY A 300 22.23 13.59 -11.33
C GLY A 300 22.16 14.06 -12.80
N ALA A 301 22.60 15.28 -13.10
CA ALA A 301 22.62 15.79 -14.48
C ALA A 301 23.73 15.12 -15.33
N PRO A 302 23.42 14.66 -16.56
CA PRO A 302 24.40 14.04 -17.44
C PRO A 302 25.38 15.06 -18.03
N GLU A 303 26.54 14.59 -18.47
CA GLU A 303 27.50 15.44 -19.20
C GLU A 303 26.90 15.99 -20.51
N GLY A 304 27.26 17.22 -20.87
CA GLY A 304 26.83 17.85 -22.13
C GLY A 304 25.40 18.44 -22.10
N VAL A 305 24.74 18.44 -20.94
CA VAL A 305 23.46 19.13 -20.77
C VAL A 305 23.62 20.65 -20.86
N ALA A 306 22.74 21.30 -21.63
CA ALA A 306 22.70 22.75 -21.81
C ALA A 306 21.47 23.38 -21.15
N SER A 307 20.34 22.67 -21.17
CA SER A 307 19.07 23.17 -20.64
C SER A 307 18.24 22.07 -19.99
N ILE A 308 17.30 22.48 -19.15
CA ILE A 308 16.30 21.63 -18.52
C ILE A 308 14.89 22.13 -18.81
N CYS A 309 13.94 21.22 -18.76
CA CYS A 309 12.53 21.57 -18.57
C CYS A 309 11.85 20.56 -17.66
N TRP A 310 10.82 21.01 -16.96
CA TRP A 310 9.98 20.14 -16.15
C TRP A 310 8.94 19.46 -17.05
N ALA A 311 9.01 18.14 -17.16
CA ALA A 311 7.96 17.32 -17.73
C ALA A 311 6.91 17.03 -16.64
N TYR A 312 5.69 17.52 -16.86
CA TYR A 312 4.56 17.25 -15.98
C TYR A 312 4.11 15.79 -16.09
N PRO A 313 3.35 15.25 -15.12
CA PRO A 313 2.75 13.92 -15.22
C PRO A 313 2.08 13.67 -16.55
N MET A 314 2.14 12.43 -17.03
CA MET A 314 1.60 12.04 -18.33
C MET A 314 0.08 12.26 -18.41
N GLU A 315 -0.39 12.56 -19.62
CA GLU A 315 -1.82 12.75 -19.88
C GLU A 315 -2.57 11.43 -19.64
N GLY A 316 -3.53 11.47 -18.72
CA GLY A 316 -4.21 10.29 -18.19
C GLY A 316 -4.26 10.30 -16.66
N MET A 317 -3.20 10.76 -15.98
CA MET A 317 -3.16 10.80 -14.50
C MET A 317 -4.32 11.60 -13.88
N ALA A 318 -4.58 12.79 -14.43
CA ALA A 318 -5.67 13.65 -13.96
C ALA A 318 -7.05 13.10 -14.31
N ALA A 319 -7.16 12.35 -15.41
CA ALA A 319 -8.40 11.75 -15.88
C ALA A 319 -8.79 10.49 -15.09
N LEU A 320 -7.84 9.84 -14.42
CA LEU A 320 -8.13 8.69 -13.56
C LEU A 320 -9.10 9.08 -12.43
N GLU A 321 -10.15 8.27 -12.24
CA GLU A 321 -11.00 8.33 -11.06
C GLU A 321 -10.17 8.15 -9.77
N ARG A 322 -10.64 8.73 -8.66
CA ARG A 322 -9.90 8.76 -7.38
C ARG A 322 -9.39 7.38 -6.94
N ARG A 323 -10.22 6.33 -7.05
CA ARG A 323 -9.83 4.96 -6.66
C ARG A 323 -8.75 4.40 -7.59
N SER A 324 -8.94 4.55 -8.90
CA SER A 324 -7.98 4.11 -9.92
C SER A 324 -6.64 4.81 -9.79
N ARG A 325 -6.66 6.11 -9.46
CA ARG A 325 -5.45 6.90 -9.20
C ARG A 325 -4.69 6.40 -7.98
N LEU A 326 -5.38 6.17 -6.85
CA LEU A 326 -4.75 5.62 -5.64
C LEU A 326 -4.19 4.22 -5.89
N ALA A 327 -4.86 3.43 -6.73
CA ALA A 327 -4.40 2.11 -7.12
C ALA A 327 -3.15 2.19 -8.00
N PHE A 328 -3.15 3.05 -9.03
CA PHE A 328 -1.99 3.31 -9.87
C PHE A 328 -0.79 3.77 -9.03
N LEU A 329 -0.98 4.74 -8.14
CA LEU A 329 0.08 5.26 -7.26
C LEU A 329 0.65 4.20 -6.30
N SER A 330 -0.13 3.21 -5.89
CA SER A 330 0.37 2.12 -5.03
C SER A 330 1.26 1.11 -5.75
N VAL A 331 1.07 0.97 -7.07
CA VAL A 331 1.89 0.10 -7.92
C VAL A 331 3.02 0.86 -8.61
N THR A 332 3.10 2.19 -8.41
CA THR A 332 4.18 3.05 -8.87
C THR A 332 5.45 2.77 -8.07
N SER A 333 6.15 1.72 -8.47
CA SER A 333 7.33 1.17 -7.79
C SER A 333 8.64 1.36 -8.54
N SER A 334 8.54 1.60 -9.85
CA SER A 334 9.63 1.76 -10.79
C SER A 334 9.81 3.24 -11.10
N VAL A 335 11.05 3.65 -11.36
CA VAL A 335 11.38 5.05 -11.69
C VAL A 335 10.63 5.49 -12.94
N GLU A 336 10.40 4.56 -13.88
CA GLU A 336 9.63 4.80 -15.10
C GLU A 336 8.16 5.14 -14.80
N LEU A 337 7.49 4.34 -13.96
CA LEU A 337 6.10 4.63 -13.55
C LEU A 337 6.04 5.90 -12.69
N CYS A 338 7.06 6.17 -11.88
CA CYS A 338 7.15 7.41 -11.10
C CYS A 338 7.20 8.64 -12.02
N PHE A 339 7.95 8.59 -13.12
CA PHE A 339 7.96 9.65 -14.12
C PHE A 339 6.57 9.91 -14.69
N ALA A 340 5.83 8.85 -15.06
CA ALA A 340 4.47 8.98 -15.56
C ALA A 340 3.50 9.57 -14.51
N ALA A 341 3.67 9.19 -13.24
CA ALA A 341 2.80 9.58 -12.13
C ALA A 341 3.05 11.01 -11.61
N TYR A 342 4.32 11.37 -11.48
CA TYR A 342 4.77 12.55 -10.73
C TYR A 342 5.45 13.59 -11.61
N GLY A 343 5.88 13.21 -12.82
CA GLY A 343 6.72 14.04 -13.66
C GLY A 343 8.20 13.96 -13.28
N GLY A 344 8.99 14.83 -13.91
CA GLY A 344 10.44 14.85 -13.76
C GLY A 344 11.10 15.92 -14.61
N TYR A 345 12.42 15.99 -14.56
CA TYR A 345 13.21 16.87 -15.41
C TYR A 345 13.70 16.14 -16.65
N LEU A 346 13.59 16.81 -17.80
CA LEU A 346 14.26 16.40 -19.03
C LEU A 346 15.56 17.19 -19.15
N PHE A 347 16.67 16.49 -19.36
CA PHE A 347 17.97 17.09 -19.65
C PHE A 347 18.16 17.19 -21.15
N LEU A 348 18.41 18.40 -21.65
CA LEU A 348 18.47 18.70 -23.08
C LEU A 348 19.87 19.16 -23.49
N ASN A 349 20.36 18.68 -24.62
CA ASN A 349 21.60 19.18 -25.22
C ASN A 349 21.39 20.56 -25.88
N GLY A 350 22.46 21.14 -26.44
CA GLY A 350 22.41 22.43 -27.13
C GLY A 350 21.52 22.47 -28.39
N ARG A 351 21.10 21.31 -28.91
CA ARG A 351 20.15 21.17 -30.03
C ARG A 351 18.70 20.97 -29.56
N GLY A 352 18.48 20.83 -28.26
CA GLY A 352 17.16 20.59 -27.66
C GLY A 352 16.72 19.13 -27.67
N GLU A 353 17.64 18.18 -27.93
CA GLU A 353 17.37 16.74 -27.88
C GLU A 353 17.50 16.23 -26.43
N VAL A 354 16.67 15.25 -26.06
CA VAL A 354 16.67 14.66 -24.71
C VAL A 354 17.87 13.76 -24.51
N LEU A 355 18.77 14.13 -23.59
CA LEU A 355 19.92 13.33 -23.16
C LEU A 355 19.59 12.40 -21.99
N GLY A 356 18.59 12.76 -21.18
CA GLY A 356 18.23 11.97 -20.01
C GLY A 356 16.96 12.46 -19.34
N VAL A 357 16.39 11.57 -18.52
CA VAL A 357 15.18 11.81 -17.74
C VAL A 357 15.49 11.59 -16.27
N GLN A 358 15.14 12.56 -15.44
CA GLN A 358 15.20 12.46 -13.99
C GLN A 358 13.79 12.51 -13.43
N ALA A 359 13.30 11.40 -12.89
CA ALA A 359 11.95 11.32 -12.33
C ALA A 359 11.95 11.73 -10.85
N LEU A 360 10.85 12.33 -10.39
CA LEU A 360 10.55 12.33 -8.96
C LEU A 360 10.25 10.91 -8.51
N VAL A 361 10.76 10.49 -7.35
CA VAL A 361 10.54 9.13 -6.82
C VAL A 361 10.03 9.17 -5.38
N ALA A 362 9.14 8.23 -5.05
CA ALA A 362 8.63 8.07 -3.70
C ALA A 362 9.45 7.04 -2.91
N GLY A 363 9.72 7.32 -1.63
CA GLY A 363 10.39 6.40 -0.71
C GLY A 363 11.86 6.75 -0.40
N GLU A 364 12.50 5.91 0.40
CA GLU A 364 13.90 6.07 0.83
C GLU A 364 14.85 5.26 -0.06
N GLY A 365 16.16 5.54 0.04
CA GLY A 365 17.20 4.78 -0.66
C GLY A 365 17.62 5.35 -2.02
N TYR A 366 17.32 6.62 -2.28
CA TYR A 366 17.84 7.38 -3.40
C TYR A 366 18.89 8.37 -2.91
N ASP A 367 19.94 8.55 -3.71
CA ASP A 367 21.10 9.36 -3.33
C ASP A 367 20.87 10.86 -3.59
N ASP A 368 20.08 11.19 -4.61
CA ASP A 368 19.81 12.57 -5.03
C ASP A 368 18.45 13.09 -4.52
N GLN A 369 18.45 14.32 -4.02
CA GLN A 369 17.27 15.02 -3.54
C GLN A 369 17.28 16.48 -3.97
N LEU A 370 16.09 17.04 -4.19
CA LEU A 370 15.87 18.47 -4.38
C LEU A 370 15.22 19.05 -3.13
N ASN A 371 15.86 20.06 -2.53
CA ASN A 371 15.35 20.73 -1.34
C ASN A 371 14.60 22.00 -1.70
N PHE A 372 13.61 22.31 -0.87
CA PHE A 372 12.78 23.49 -1.03
C PHE A 372 12.77 24.32 0.25
N ALA A 373 12.82 25.63 0.08
CA ALA A 373 12.72 26.57 1.18
C ALA A 373 11.31 26.56 1.79
N ALA A 374 11.15 27.30 2.90
CA ALA A 374 9.84 27.52 3.51
C ALA A 374 8.82 28.09 2.50
N PRO A 375 7.53 27.74 2.63
CA PRO A 375 6.48 28.22 1.75
C PRO A 375 6.45 29.75 1.73
N GLN A 376 6.31 30.33 0.53
CA GLN A 376 6.12 31.76 0.34
C GLN A 376 4.78 32.03 -0.33
N THR A 377 4.14 33.14 0.07
CA THR A 377 2.87 33.56 -0.52
C THR A 377 3.08 34.04 -1.95
N TRP A 378 2.30 33.50 -2.88
CA TRP A 378 2.34 33.91 -4.28
C TRP A 378 1.59 35.22 -4.51
N ARG A 379 2.17 36.07 -5.36
CA ARG A 379 1.63 37.37 -5.77
C ARG A 379 0.66 37.19 -6.94
N ARG A 380 -0.64 37.44 -6.68
CA ARG A 380 -1.74 37.12 -7.61
C ARG A 380 -1.65 37.83 -8.96
N GLU A 381 -1.07 39.01 -9.00
CA GLU A 381 -0.89 39.82 -10.21
C GLU A 381 -0.03 39.13 -11.29
N PHE A 382 0.80 38.14 -10.91
CA PHE A 382 1.61 37.36 -11.85
C PHE A 382 0.91 36.08 -12.34
N THR A 383 -0.22 35.71 -11.73
CA THR A 383 -0.95 34.48 -12.08
C THR A 383 -1.47 34.51 -13.50
N ASP A 384 -2.07 35.62 -13.93
CA ASP A 384 -2.70 35.72 -15.27
C ASP A 384 -1.71 35.49 -16.39
N LYS A 385 -0.44 35.89 -16.20
CA LYS A 385 0.63 35.67 -17.18
C LYS A 385 0.95 34.18 -17.35
N LEU A 386 1.02 33.44 -16.25
CA LEU A 386 1.27 32.00 -16.26
C LEU A 386 0.05 31.23 -16.79
N SER A 387 -1.16 31.64 -16.41
CA SER A 387 -2.42 31.07 -16.88
C SER A 387 -2.59 31.25 -18.38
N SER A 388 -2.38 32.45 -18.90
CA SER A 388 -2.46 32.74 -20.35
C SER A 388 -1.41 31.98 -21.16
N ALA A 389 -0.29 31.63 -20.53
CA ALA A 389 0.74 30.78 -21.13
C ALA A 389 0.47 29.28 -21.01
N GLY A 390 -0.67 28.87 -20.40
CA GLY A 390 -1.04 27.46 -20.23
C GLY A 390 -0.10 26.69 -19.31
N ARG A 391 0.53 27.36 -18.33
CA ARG A 391 1.58 26.78 -17.48
C ARG A 391 1.06 25.86 -16.38
N PHE A 392 -0.21 25.99 -16.00
CA PHE A 392 -0.80 25.24 -14.91
C PHE A 392 -1.26 23.85 -15.33
N GLN A 393 -1.03 22.88 -14.44
CA GLN A 393 -1.54 21.52 -14.50
C GLN A 393 -2.40 21.21 -13.29
N PRO A 394 -3.42 20.34 -13.43
CA PRO A 394 -4.14 19.82 -12.27
C PRO A 394 -3.21 19.05 -11.35
N VAL A 395 -3.39 19.25 -10.04
CA VAL A 395 -2.71 18.43 -9.02
C VAL A 395 -3.32 17.03 -9.04
N THR A 396 -2.46 16.01 -9.17
CA THR A 396 -2.89 14.61 -9.20
C THR A 396 -2.66 13.89 -7.87
N LEU A 397 -1.78 14.42 -7.02
CA LEU A 397 -1.38 13.82 -5.75
C LEU A 397 -2.48 13.96 -4.67
N PRO A 398 -2.98 12.85 -4.11
CA PRO A 398 -4.06 12.88 -3.11
C PRO A 398 -3.74 13.71 -1.87
N MET A 399 -2.49 13.70 -1.41
CA MET A 399 -2.08 14.47 -0.22
C MET A 399 -2.18 15.98 -0.47
N LEU A 400 -1.78 16.45 -1.64
CA LEU A 400 -1.85 17.86 -2.02
C LEU A 400 -3.30 18.31 -2.28
N LEU A 401 -4.10 17.47 -2.94
CA LEU A 401 -5.53 17.71 -3.15
C LEU A 401 -6.29 17.86 -1.82
N ARG A 402 -6.00 17.01 -0.83
CA ARG A 402 -6.62 17.08 0.52
C ARG A 402 -6.27 18.37 1.25
N ALA A 403 -5.08 18.90 1.01
CA ALA A 403 -4.65 20.17 1.58
C ALA A 403 -5.15 21.39 0.78
N GLY A 404 -5.98 21.18 -0.25
CA GLY A 404 -6.65 22.25 -0.99
C GLY A 404 -5.91 22.75 -2.23
N ALA A 405 -4.80 22.13 -2.64
CA ALA A 405 -4.13 22.47 -3.89
C ALA A 405 -4.95 21.97 -5.09
N LYS A 406 -5.23 22.86 -6.05
CA LYS A 406 -6.02 22.58 -7.26
C LYS A 406 -5.13 22.36 -8.48
N GLU A 407 -4.21 23.29 -8.70
CA GLU A 407 -3.28 23.29 -9.84
C GLU A 407 -1.87 23.61 -9.39
N PHE A 408 -0.88 23.25 -10.21
CA PHE A 408 0.51 23.57 -9.96
C PHE A 408 1.27 23.88 -11.26
N CYS A 409 2.36 24.62 -11.14
CA CYS A 409 3.32 24.79 -12.23
C CYS A 409 4.76 24.87 -11.71
N TRP A 410 5.69 24.52 -12.57
CA TRP A 410 7.11 24.78 -12.36
C TRP A 410 7.47 26.19 -12.86
N ILE A 411 8.16 26.97 -12.04
CA ILE A 411 8.81 28.24 -12.37
C ILE A 411 10.29 27.95 -12.63
N ASN A 412 10.80 28.37 -13.76
CA ASN A 412 12.17 28.08 -14.16
C ASN A 412 13.20 28.84 -13.31
N PRO A 413 14.43 28.31 -13.18
CA PRO A 413 15.56 29.04 -12.62
C PRO A 413 15.74 30.42 -13.27
N GLY A 414 15.70 31.48 -12.46
CA GLY A 414 15.88 32.85 -12.92
C GLY A 414 14.78 33.37 -13.83
N GLU A 415 13.59 32.74 -13.85
CA GLU A 415 12.48 33.18 -14.69
C GLU A 415 11.94 34.54 -14.22
N GLU A 416 12.08 35.56 -15.07
CA GLU A 416 11.44 36.87 -14.87
C GLU A 416 10.01 36.84 -15.40
N ILE A 417 9.05 37.12 -14.53
CA ILE A 417 7.63 37.23 -14.88
C ILE A 417 7.24 38.70 -14.85
N VAL A 418 6.54 39.14 -15.89
CA VAL A 418 6.13 40.52 -16.08
C VAL A 418 4.61 40.64 -15.97
N ALA A 419 4.15 41.52 -15.07
CA ALA A 419 2.75 41.86 -14.86
C ALA A 419 2.59 43.39 -14.91
N GLY A 420 2.07 43.91 -16.02
CA GLY A 420 2.03 45.35 -16.27
C GLY A 420 3.43 45.96 -16.33
N THR A 421 3.75 46.88 -15.43
CA THR A 421 5.08 47.51 -15.30
C THR A 421 6.01 46.77 -14.35
N GLU A 422 5.49 45.81 -13.57
CA GLU A 422 6.27 45.11 -12.58
C GLU A 422 6.97 43.89 -13.15
N ARG A 423 8.18 43.65 -12.65
CA ARG A 423 9.02 42.50 -12.98
C ARG A 423 9.39 41.78 -11.70
N TRP A 424 9.29 40.46 -11.71
CA TRP A 424 9.60 39.67 -10.54
C TRP A 424 10.27 38.35 -10.95
N THR A 425 11.36 38.02 -10.25
CA THR A 425 12.05 36.75 -10.36
C THR A 425 11.79 35.96 -9.08
N PRO A 426 10.83 35.01 -9.06
CA PRO A 426 10.41 34.36 -7.82
C PRO A 426 11.49 33.45 -7.21
N SER A 427 12.38 32.89 -8.04
CA SER A 427 13.43 31.97 -7.59
C SER A 427 14.62 31.96 -8.54
N GLU A 428 15.83 31.94 -7.97
CA GLU A 428 17.09 31.78 -8.72
C GLU A 428 17.26 30.34 -9.26
N HIS A 429 16.79 29.34 -8.51
CA HIS A 429 16.99 27.93 -8.84
C HIS A 429 15.71 27.23 -9.30
N GLY A 430 14.62 27.97 -9.46
CA GLY A 430 13.32 27.47 -9.84
C GLY A 430 12.42 27.17 -8.64
N ALA A 431 11.14 26.96 -8.88
CA ALA A 431 10.16 26.79 -7.80
C ALA A 431 8.93 26.01 -8.26
N PHE A 432 8.31 25.27 -7.34
CA PHE A 432 6.93 24.80 -7.55
C PHE A 432 5.93 25.80 -6.98
N LEU A 433 5.01 26.27 -7.82
CA LEU A 433 3.86 27.08 -7.45
C LEU A 433 2.61 26.20 -7.38
N TYR A 434 1.81 26.35 -6.33
CA TYR A 434 0.54 25.67 -6.12
C TYR A 434 -0.60 26.67 -5.94
N MET A 435 -1.63 26.51 -6.77
CA MET A 435 -2.87 27.27 -6.72
C MET A 435 -3.80 26.61 -5.71
N MET A 436 -3.90 27.20 -4.53
CA MET A 436 -4.77 26.76 -3.45
C MET A 436 -6.24 27.17 -3.67
N GLY A 437 -7.16 26.45 -3.03
CA GLY A 437 -8.57 26.82 -2.96
C GLY A 437 -8.83 28.09 -2.15
N ASP A 438 -10.09 28.51 -2.14
CA ASP A 438 -10.52 29.87 -1.77
C ASP A 438 -10.17 30.24 -0.32
N ASP A 439 -10.02 29.24 0.55
CA ASP A 439 -9.68 29.39 1.97
C ASP A 439 -8.18 29.61 2.25
N HIS A 440 -7.31 29.51 1.23
CA HIS A 440 -5.85 29.56 1.42
C HIS A 440 -5.16 30.42 0.35
N PRO A 441 -4.11 31.19 0.72
CA PRO A 441 -3.29 31.88 -0.27
C PRO A 441 -2.56 30.89 -1.17
N HIS A 442 -2.40 31.24 -2.44
CA HIS A 442 -1.53 30.48 -3.34
C HIS A 442 -0.10 30.51 -2.80
N VAL A 443 0.61 29.40 -2.93
CA VAL A 443 1.90 29.19 -2.26
C VAL A 443 2.91 28.68 -3.25
N TYR A 444 4.15 29.15 -3.14
CA TYR A 444 5.26 28.60 -3.91
C TYR A 444 6.45 28.25 -3.02
N TYR A 445 7.25 27.31 -3.51
CA TYR A 445 8.39 26.73 -2.82
C TYR A 445 9.64 26.93 -3.69
N PRO A 446 10.46 27.95 -3.40
CA PRO A 446 11.75 28.12 -4.07
C PRO A 446 12.66 26.93 -3.79
N MET A 447 13.31 26.42 -4.82
CA MET A 447 14.33 25.41 -4.66
C MET A 447 15.56 26.03 -3.98
N VAL A 448 16.10 25.34 -2.98
CA VAL A 448 17.36 25.71 -2.34
C VAL A 448 18.49 25.44 -3.32
N ASP A 449 19.54 26.25 -3.29
CA ASP A 449 20.72 26.09 -4.12
C ASP A 449 21.24 24.64 -4.09
N PRO A 450 21.23 23.93 -5.23
CA PRO A 450 21.72 22.55 -5.29
C PRO A 450 23.19 22.41 -4.86
N ARG A 451 23.99 23.48 -4.92
CA ARG A 451 25.39 23.51 -4.50
C ARG A 451 25.59 23.43 -2.99
N LEU A 452 24.58 23.81 -2.20
CA LEU A 452 24.65 23.83 -0.74
C LEU A 452 24.33 22.46 -0.11
N HIS A 453 24.10 21.44 -0.93
CA HIS A 453 23.85 20.10 -0.46
C HIS A 453 25.17 19.38 -0.18
N ASP A 454 25.42 19.00 1.08
CA ASP A 454 26.47 18.03 1.38
C ASP A 454 26.09 16.69 0.74
N PRO A 455 26.97 16.07 -0.07
CA PRO A 455 26.73 14.73 -0.56
C PRO A 455 26.59 13.81 0.66
N LYS A 456 25.49 13.07 0.71
CA LYS A 456 25.29 12.04 1.74
C LYS A 456 26.54 11.15 1.72
N PRO A 457 27.23 10.93 2.86
CA PRO A 457 28.37 10.02 2.87
C PRO A 457 27.90 8.68 2.28
N PRO A 458 28.70 8.04 1.40
CA PRO A 458 28.30 6.78 0.79
C PRO A 458 27.86 5.85 1.91
N ALA A 459 26.68 5.24 1.73
CA ALA A 459 26.10 4.34 2.73
C ALA A 459 27.20 3.44 3.28
N SER A 460 27.53 3.63 4.57
CA SER A 460 28.61 2.91 5.19
C SER A 460 28.34 1.42 4.97
N LYS A 461 29.27 0.75 4.28
CA LYS A 461 29.41 -0.68 4.46
C LYS A 461 29.70 -0.83 5.95
N HIS A 462 28.70 -1.19 6.75
CA HIS A 462 28.92 -1.58 8.14
C HIS A 462 29.78 -2.85 8.13
N ALA A 463 31.09 -2.66 8.02
CA ALA A 463 32.07 -3.59 8.55
C ALA A 463 32.07 -3.36 10.07
N SER A 464 31.26 -4.12 10.80
CA SER A 464 31.38 -4.17 12.25
C SER A 464 32.67 -4.91 12.57
N ALA A 465 33.67 -4.17 13.06
CA ALA A 465 34.80 -4.76 13.79
C ALA A 465 34.24 -5.51 14.99
N ALA A 466 34.51 -6.81 15.06
CA ALA A 466 34.15 -7.65 16.19
C ALA A 466 35.07 -7.32 17.38
N SER A 467 34.49 -6.93 18.51
CA SER A 467 35.12 -7.10 19.82
C SER A 467 34.76 -8.49 20.33
N GLU A 468 35.78 -9.32 20.52
CA GLU A 468 35.69 -10.66 21.11
C GLU A 468 35.25 -10.58 22.58
N ASN A 469 34.14 -11.25 22.88
CA ASN A 469 33.83 -12.04 24.09
C ASN A 469 32.35 -11.92 24.47
N ASP A 470 31.52 -12.75 23.84
CA ASP A 470 30.40 -13.37 24.56
C ASP A 470 30.02 -14.70 23.88
N MET A 471 30.03 -15.79 24.65
CA MET A 471 29.71 -17.13 24.20
C MET A 471 28.19 -17.32 24.15
N THR A 472 27.59 -17.14 22.97
CA THR A 472 26.27 -17.72 22.68
C THR A 472 26.23 -18.28 21.25
N VAL A 473 25.66 -19.47 21.15
CA VAL A 473 25.64 -20.34 19.97
C VAL A 473 25.04 -19.63 18.75
N LYS A 474 25.84 -19.44 17.69
CA LYS A 474 25.41 -18.90 16.38
C LYS A 474 24.60 -19.95 15.60
N PRO A 475 23.37 -19.65 15.14
CA PRO A 475 22.82 -20.30 13.95
C PRO A 475 23.35 -19.58 12.70
N ALA A 476 24.04 -20.32 11.84
CA ALA A 476 24.52 -19.83 10.56
C ALA A 476 23.35 -19.68 9.57
N PHE A 477 22.89 -18.45 9.32
CA PHE A 477 22.16 -18.11 8.10
C PHE A 477 22.69 -16.78 7.55
N ALA A 478 23.16 -16.81 6.31
CA ALA A 478 23.88 -15.74 5.62
C ALA A 478 22.98 -14.57 5.18
N PRO A 479 23.54 -13.35 5.00
CA PRO A 479 22.82 -12.17 4.53
C PRO A 479 22.75 -12.15 2.99
N SER A 480 21.94 -13.02 2.38
CA SER A 480 21.75 -13.04 0.91
C SER A 480 20.32 -12.74 0.45
N THR A 481 19.39 -12.53 1.39
CA THR A 481 17.97 -12.30 1.06
C THR A 481 17.73 -10.97 0.33
N ASN A 482 18.48 -9.90 0.61
CA ASN A 482 18.18 -8.56 0.08
C ASN A 482 18.47 -8.32 -1.41
N VAL A 483 19.32 -9.13 -2.06
CA VAL A 483 19.67 -8.93 -3.48
C VAL A 483 18.71 -9.68 -4.41
N TYR A 484 18.15 -10.81 -3.97
CA TYR A 484 17.25 -11.65 -4.79
C TYR A 484 15.83 -11.05 -4.95
N TYR A 485 15.41 -10.14 -4.06
CA TYR A 485 14.07 -9.53 -4.08
C TYR A 485 13.88 -8.41 -5.12
N ARG A 486 14.95 -7.82 -5.68
CA ARG A 486 14.83 -6.70 -6.64
C ARG A 486 14.32 -7.14 -8.02
N ASP A 487 14.75 -8.29 -8.52
CA ASP A 487 14.48 -8.69 -9.90
C ASP A 487 13.11 -9.34 -10.13
N LYS A 488 12.48 -9.88 -9.07
CA LYS A 488 11.13 -10.50 -9.17
C LYS A 488 9.98 -9.58 -8.73
N LYS A 489 10.31 -8.40 -8.20
CA LYS A 489 9.36 -7.33 -7.84
C LYS A 489 8.55 -6.85 -9.05
N ALA A 490 9.18 -6.73 -10.22
CA ALA A 490 8.52 -6.30 -11.46
C ALA A 490 7.44 -7.28 -11.98
N ALA A 491 7.64 -8.60 -11.81
CA ALA A 491 6.66 -9.61 -12.21
C ALA A 491 5.44 -9.64 -11.27
N MET A 492 5.69 -9.50 -9.96
CA MET A 492 4.64 -9.33 -8.95
C MET A 492 3.84 -8.04 -9.21
N GLU A 493 4.51 -6.95 -9.56
CA GLU A 493 3.89 -5.65 -9.87
C GLU A 493 3.10 -5.65 -11.17
N SER A 494 3.54 -6.41 -12.17
CA SER A 494 2.80 -6.63 -13.41
C SER A 494 1.48 -7.38 -13.13
N ALA A 495 1.54 -8.46 -12.35
CA ALA A 495 0.35 -9.22 -11.95
C ALA A 495 -0.58 -8.41 -11.02
N LEU A 496 -0.01 -7.61 -10.11
CA LEU A 496 -0.72 -6.68 -9.23
C LEU A 496 -1.44 -5.60 -10.04
N SER A 497 -0.78 -5.06 -11.07
CA SER A 497 -1.34 -4.05 -11.96
C SER A 497 -2.47 -4.60 -12.83
N GLU A 498 -2.33 -5.82 -13.36
CA GLU A 498 -3.40 -6.51 -14.09
C GLU A 498 -4.62 -6.80 -13.20
N ALA A 499 -4.40 -7.21 -11.94
CA ALA A 499 -5.47 -7.49 -10.99
C ALA A 499 -6.19 -6.23 -10.48
N VAL A 500 -5.43 -5.16 -10.20
CA VAL A 500 -5.96 -3.84 -9.84
C VAL A 500 -6.83 -3.29 -10.98
N HIS A 501 -6.42 -3.45 -12.23
CA HIS A 501 -7.19 -3.00 -13.40
C HIS A 501 -8.49 -3.81 -13.60
N ALA A 502 -8.46 -5.13 -13.36
CA ALA A 502 -9.65 -5.98 -13.40
C ALA A 502 -10.69 -5.61 -12.32
N ALA A 503 -10.24 -5.09 -11.16
CA ALA A 503 -11.09 -4.62 -10.08
C ALA A 503 -11.65 -3.19 -10.31
N ILE A 504 -10.91 -2.34 -11.02
CA ILE A 504 -11.31 -0.96 -11.35
C ILE A 504 -12.32 -0.89 -12.51
N SER A 505 -12.30 -1.85 -13.42
CA SER A 505 -13.21 -1.89 -14.59
C SER A 505 -14.67 -2.21 -14.24
N VAL A 506 -15.01 -2.35 -12.96
CA VAL A 506 -16.38 -2.58 -12.49
C VAL A 506 -17.04 -1.23 -12.21
N LYS A 507 -17.98 -0.82 -13.08
CA LYS A 507 -18.92 0.28 -12.79
C LYS A 507 -19.50 0.07 -11.40
N ALA A 508 -19.58 1.14 -10.60
CA ALA A 508 -20.29 1.13 -9.33
C ALA A 508 -21.64 0.39 -9.49
N PRO A 509 -22.02 -0.53 -8.57
CA PRO A 509 -23.34 -1.12 -8.63
C PRO A 509 -24.36 0.02 -8.57
N GLN A 510 -25.26 0.04 -9.56
CA GLN A 510 -26.47 0.85 -9.50
C GLN A 510 -27.17 0.55 -8.17
N PRO A 511 -27.72 1.56 -7.46
CA PRO A 511 -28.46 1.31 -6.24
C PRO A 511 -29.68 0.43 -6.57
N VAL A 512 -29.66 -0.82 -6.11
CA VAL A 512 -30.83 -1.68 -6.17
C VAL A 512 -31.76 -1.23 -5.06
N ASN A 513 -32.77 -0.43 -5.42
CA ASN A 513 -33.89 -0.10 -4.55
C ASN A 513 -34.66 -1.37 -4.24
N PHE A 514 -34.46 -1.94 -3.05
CA PHE A 514 -35.34 -2.98 -2.51
C PHE A 514 -36.43 -2.32 -1.66
N MET A 515 -37.54 -1.96 -2.31
CA MET A 515 -38.84 -1.85 -1.63
C MET A 515 -39.98 -2.04 -2.63
N GLY A 516 -40.83 -3.04 -2.35
CA GLY A 516 -42.25 -3.03 -2.70
C GLY A 516 -42.71 -3.85 -3.93
N ASN A 517 -43.48 -4.90 -3.63
CA ASN A 517 -44.49 -5.58 -4.45
C ASN A 517 -44.06 -6.75 -5.37
N LYS A 518 -44.09 -7.97 -4.80
CA LYS A 518 -44.89 -9.09 -5.36
C LYS A 518 -45.06 -10.20 -4.31
N LEU A 519 -45.96 -9.95 -3.36
CA LEU A 519 -46.77 -11.02 -2.76
C LEU A 519 -48.05 -11.10 -3.59
N LEU A 520 -48.50 -12.33 -3.89
CA LEU A 520 -49.77 -12.68 -4.55
C LEU A 520 -49.80 -12.47 -6.08
N GLU A 521 -49.31 -13.47 -6.81
CA GLU A 521 -50.06 -14.04 -7.94
C GLU A 521 -49.43 -15.39 -8.33
N ILE A 522 -50.24 -16.45 -8.21
CA ILE A 522 -50.03 -17.81 -8.73
C ILE A 522 -49.18 -18.72 -7.81
N ALA A 523 -49.59 -18.95 -6.55
CA ALA A 523 -50.28 -20.21 -6.26
C ALA A 523 -51.63 -20.34 -7.01
N ASP A 524 -51.90 -21.56 -7.48
CA ASP A 524 -53.01 -22.00 -8.34
C ASP A 524 -52.89 -21.71 -9.85
N ARG A 525 -52.36 -22.70 -10.58
CA ARG A 525 -53.16 -23.53 -11.51
C ARG A 525 -52.28 -24.58 -12.17
N SER A 526 -52.32 -25.78 -11.58
CA SER A 526 -52.42 -27.08 -12.26
C SER A 526 -51.78 -27.24 -13.65
N LYS A 527 -50.65 -27.95 -13.72
CA LYS A 527 -50.53 -29.20 -14.46
C LYS A 527 -49.28 -29.97 -14.04
#